data_AF-A0A972DVM0-F1
#
_entry.id   AF-A0A972DVM0-F1
#
_cell.length_a   1.000
_cell.length_b   1.000
_cell.length_c   1.000
_cell.angle_alpha   90.00
_cell.angle_beta   90.00
_cell.angle_gamma   90.00
#
_symmetry.space_group_name_H-M   'P 1'
#
loop_
_entity.id
_entity.type
_entity.pdbx_description
1 polymer ?
#
loop_
_entity_poly.entity_id
_entity_poly.type
_entity_poly.pdbx_seq_one_letter_code
_entity_poly.pdbx_strand_id
1 'polypeptide(L)'
;NSVAEPMYVRIEDAAGKSATVVNADESINLRPSWQEWAIPYSDLAGVNLSRIEKMVIGVGSATSPQAGGAGTVYVDDIGFGRPAAQ
;
A
#
# COMPACT_ATOMS: atom_id res chain seq x y z
N ASN A 1 -4.04 -3.57 15.09
CA ASN A 1 -4.55 -2.19 15.25
C ASN A 1 -5.86 -2.22 16.04
N SER A 2 -6.28 -1.12 16.68
CA SER A 2 -7.50 -1.07 17.50
C SER A 2 -8.72 -0.44 16.80
N VAL A 3 -8.54 0.20 15.64
CA VAL A 3 -9.60 0.82 14.83
C VAL A 3 -9.38 0.50 13.35
N ALA A 4 -10.46 0.31 12.59
CA ALA A 4 -10.39 0.10 11.15
C ALA A 4 -9.94 1.41 10.48
N GLU A 5 -8.88 1.34 9.69
CA GLU A 5 -8.37 2.47 8.93
C GLU A 5 -7.86 1.96 7.58
N PRO A 6 -8.17 2.66 6.48
CA PRO A 6 -7.74 2.24 5.16
C PRO A 6 -6.22 2.23 5.08
N MET A 7 -5.66 1.22 4.41
CA MET A 7 -4.25 1.21 4.05
C MET A 7 -4.09 1.69 2.61
N TYR A 8 -3.00 2.39 2.33
CA TYR A 8 -2.65 2.80 0.97
C TYR A 8 -1.18 2.49 0.64
N VAL A 9 -0.91 2.26 -0.63
CA VAL A 9 0.44 2.21 -1.21
C VAL A 9 0.58 3.40 -2.15
N ARG A 10 1.66 4.16 -1.99
CA ARG A 10 2.07 5.19 -2.95
C ARG A 10 3.44 4.84 -3.49
N ILE A 11 3.60 4.87 -4.80
CA ILE A 11 4.89 4.73 -5.47
C ILE A 11 5.25 6.01 -6.21
N GLU A 12 6.54 6.28 -6.31
CA GLU A 12 7.09 7.43 -7.03
C GLU A 12 8.24 6.98 -7.93
N ASP A 13 8.22 7.44 -9.18
CA ASP A 13 9.28 7.19 -10.14
C ASP A 13 10.39 8.26 -10.05
N ALA A 14 11.53 7.98 -10.68
CA ALA A 14 12.68 8.88 -10.71
C ALA A 14 12.45 10.20 -11.47
N ALA A 15 11.26 10.43 -12.03
CA ALA A 15 10.84 11.72 -12.57
C ALA A 15 9.89 12.48 -11.61
N GLY A 16 9.67 11.96 -10.40
CA GLY A 16 8.79 12.53 -9.38
C GLY A 16 7.31 12.28 -9.65
N LYS A 17 6.93 11.47 -10.64
CA LYS A 17 5.53 11.09 -10.85
C LYS A 17 5.13 10.05 -9.84
N SER A 18 3.86 10.09 -9.43
CA SER A 18 3.37 9.21 -8.38
C SER A 18 1.98 8.67 -8.65
N ALA A 19 1.73 7.45 -8.17
CA ALA A 19 0.40 6.85 -8.10
C ALA A 19 0.14 6.38 -6.66
N THR A 20 -1.11 6.52 -6.20
CA THR A 20 -1.55 6.05 -4.88
C THR A 20 -2.72 5.12 -5.06
N VAL A 21 -2.65 3.93 -4.46
CA VAL A 21 -3.72 2.92 -4.44
C VAL A 21 -4.15 2.70 -3.01
N VAL A 22 -5.45 2.78 -2.75
CA VAL A 22 -6.05 2.48 -1.45
C VAL A 22 -6.57 1.04 -1.48
N ASN A 23 -6.35 0.28 -0.42
CA ASN A 23 -6.87 -1.08 -0.32
C ASN A 23 -8.41 -1.04 -0.29
N ALA A 24 -9.05 -1.90 -1.07
CA ALA A 24 -10.51 -1.99 -1.11
C ALA A 24 -11.12 -2.54 0.19
N ASP A 25 -10.38 -3.35 0.95
CA ASP A 25 -10.74 -3.72 2.31
C ASP A 25 -10.29 -2.62 3.28
N GLU A 26 -11.23 -1.73 3.61
CA GLU A 26 -11.02 -0.63 4.57
C GLU A 26 -10.64 -1.11 5.99
N SER A 27 -10.84 -2.41 6.28
CA SER A 27 -10.53 -3.05 7.56
C SER A 27 -9.29 -3.95 7.52
N ILE A 28 -8.50 -3.91 6.45
CA ILE A 28 -7.36 -4.82 6.27
C ILE A 28 -6.36 -4.78 7.46
N ASN A 29 -6.21 -3.62 8.10
CA ASN A 29 -5.32 -3.41 9.25
C ASN A 29 -5.83 -4.05 10.57
N LEU A 30 -7.04 -4.61 10.58
CA LEU A 30 -7.63 -5.37 11.68
C LEU A 30 -7.58 -6.88 11.45
N ARG A 31 -7.18 -7.35 10.26
CA ARG A 31 -7.17 -8.78 9.95
C ARG A 31 -6.10 -9.47 10.80
N PRO A 32 -6.46 -10.55 11.54
CA PRO A 32 -5.53 -11.23 12.44
C PRO A 32 -4.58 -12.20 11.72
N SER A 33 -4.81 -12.45 10.43
CA SER A 33 -4.00 -13.32 9.58
C SER A 33 -3.43 -12.53 8.41
N TRP A 34 -2.35 -13.04 7.81
CA TRP A 34 -1.76 -12.48 6.60
C TRP A 34 -2.79 -12.30 5.49
N GLN A 35 -2.77 -11.12 4.87
CA GLN A 35 -3.59 -10.77 3.73
C GLN A 35 -2.67 -10.42 2.57
N GLU A 36 -2.83 -11.12 1.45
CA GLU A 36 -2.18 -10.71 0.21
C GLU A 36 -2.93 -9.49 -0.36
N TRP A 37 -2.17 -8.48 -0.80
CA TRP A 37 -2.72 -7.34 -1.51
C TRP A 37 -2.09 -7.22 -2.90
N ALA A 38 -2.76 -7.80 -3.89
CA ALA A 38 -2.39 -7.64 -5.29
C ALA A 38 -2.85 -6.27 -5.81
N ILE A 39 -1.93 -5.50 -6.38
CA ILE A 39 -2.21 -4.21 -7.03
C ILE A 39 -2.00 -4.37 -8.54
N PRO A 40 -3.05 -4.29 -9.36
CA PRO A 40 -2.93 -4.27 -10.81
C PRO A 40 -2.06 -3.12 -11.30
N TYR A 41 -1.23 -3.35 -12.30
CA TYR A 41 -0.41 -2.27 -12.89
C TYR A 41 -1.24 -1.16 -13.54
N SER A 42 -2.49 -1.44 -13.92
CA SER A 42 -3.45 -0.42 -14.40
C SER A 42 -3.74 0.65 -13.34
N ASP A 43 -3.73 0.27 -12.06
CA ASP A 43 -4.04 1.16 -10.94
C ASP A 43 -2.84 2.06 -10.60
N LEU A 44 -1.69 1.76 -11.22
CA LEU A 44 -0.43 2.50 -11.12
C LEU A 44 -0.15 3.30 -12.40
N ALA A 45 -1.17 3.56 -13.23
CA ALA A 45 -1.00 4.34 -14.44
C ALA A 45 -0.43 5.74 -14.13
N GLY A 46 0.44 6.23 -15.01
CA GLY A 46 1.05 7.55 -14.91
C GLY A 46 2.45 7.57 -14.28
N VAL A 47 2.90 6.48 -13.65
CA VAL A 47 4.31 6.30 -13.24
C VAL A 47 5.08 5.40 -14.21
N ASN A 48 6.39 5.60 -14.30
CA ASN A 48 7.28 4.68 -14.99
C ASN A 48 7.68 3.52 -14.06
N LEU A 49 6.98 2.39 -14.16
CA LEU A 49 7.23 1.20 -13.35
C LEU A 49 8.65 0.61 -13.47
N SER A 50 9.39 0.93 -14.54
CA SER A 50 10.80 0.52 -14.68
C SER A 50 11.79 1.37 -13.90
N ARG A 51 11.32 2.48 -13.28
CA ARG A 51 12.15 3.48 -12.60
C ARG A 51 11.56 3.95 -11.27
N ILE A 52 10.92 3.05 -10.53
CA ILE A 52 10.42 3.36 -9.17
C ILE A 52 11.60 3.51 -8.21
N GLU A 53 11.59 4.57 -7.42
CA GLU A 53 12.65 4.86 -6.44
C GLU A 53 12.13 4.98 -5.01
N LYS A 54 10.81 5.15 -4.81
CA LYS A 54 10.21 5.32 -3.49
C LYS A 54 8.87 4.59 -3.42
N MET A 55 8.64 3.93 -2.29
CA MET A 55 7.38 3.34 -1.90
C MET A 55 7.00 3.83 -0.50
N VAL A 56 5.73 4.20 -0.32
CA VAL A 56 5.14 4.53 0.97
C VAL A 56 3.96 3.60 1.20
N ILE A 57 3.95 2.92 2.35
CA ILE A 57 2.79 2.19 2.85
C ILE A 57 2.25 2.99 4.01
N GLY A 58 1.01 3.46 3.90
CA GLY A 58 0.38 4.31 4.91
C GLY A 58 -0.91 3.72 5.43
N VAL A 59 -1.29 4.17 6.63
CA VAL A 59 -2.57 3.87 7.29
C VAL A 59 -3.31 5.21 7.45
N GLY A 60 -4.61 5.21 7.17
CA GLY A 60 -5.44 6.41 7.18
C GLY A 60 -5.30 7.26 5.91
N SER A 61 -5.61 8.55 6.02
CA SER A 61 -5.59 9.47 4.88
C SER A 61 -4.22 10.13 4.68
N ALA A 62 -3.64 9.97 3.49
CA ALA A 62 -2.39 10.62 3.11
C ALA A 62 -2.50 12.15 3.01
N THR A 63 -3.67 12.67 2.64
CA THR A 63 -3.90 14.10 2.36
C THR A 63 -4.56 14.83 3.53
N SER A 64 -5.15 14.10 4.48
CA SER A 64 -5.77 14.65 5.68
C SER A 64 -5.48 13.73 6.87
N PRO A 65 -4.23 13.70 7.36
CA PRO A 65 -3.85 12.84 8.47
C PRO A 65 -4.62 13.24 9.74
N GLN A 66 -5.13 12.26 10.46
CA GLN A 66 -5.81 12.40 11.74
C GLN A 66 -5.28 11.32 12.70
N ALA A 67 -5.39 11.55 14.00
CA ALA A 67 -5.08 10.51 14.97
C ALA A 67 -6.10 9.36 14.83
N GLY A 68 -5.59 8.15 14.66
CA GLY A 68 -6.37 6.93 14.48
C GLY A 68 -6.23 5.95 15.64
N GLY A 69 -6.38 4.66 15.33
CA GLY A 69 -6.08 3.58 16.25
C GLY A 69 -4.57 3.46 16.52
N ALA A 70 -4.21 2.73 17.56
CA ALA A 70 -2.81 2.40 17.85
C ALA A 70 -2.59 0.90 17.77
N GLY A 71 -1.42 0.50 17.27
CA GLY A 71 -1.01 -0.90 17.22
C GLY A 71 0.13 -1.14 16.23
N THR A 72 0.38 -2.41 15.95
CA THR A 72 1.42 -2.87 15.01
C THR A 72 0.78 -3.41 13.74
N VAL A 73 1.40 -3.09 12.61
CA VAL A 73 1.14 -3.70 11.29
C VAL A 73 2.44 -4.38 10.85
N TYR A 74 2.33 -5.61 10.37
CA TYR A 74 3.44 -6.34 9.76
C TYR A 74 3.26 -6.33 8.25
N VAL A 75 4.35 -6.12 7.52
CA VAL A 75 4.39 -6.13 6.05
C VAL A 75 5.53 -7.04 5.64
N ASP A 76 5.25 -7.96 4.73
CA ASP A 76 6.24 -8.89 4.18
C ASP A 76 5.97 -9.15 2.69
N ASP A 77 6.88 -9.86 2.02
CA ASP A 77 6.76 -10.32 0.63
C ASP A 77 6.42 -9.22 -0.40
N ILE A 78 7.00 -8.02 -0.22
CA ILE A 78 6.85 -6.93 -1.18
C ILE A 78 7.58 -7.30 -2.47
N GLY A 79 6.80 -7.60 -3.51
CA GLY A 79 7.30 -7.97 -4.83
C GLY A 79 6.43 -7.45 -5.97
N PHE A 80 6.91 -7.65 -7.20
CA PHE A 80 6.16 -7.34 -8.42
C PHE A 80 6.33 -8.47 -9.44
N GLY A 81 5.37 -8.63 -10.34
CA GLY A 81 5.39 -9.69 -11.34
C GLY A 81 4.78 -11.00 -10.82
N ARG A 82 5.54 -12.08 -10.84
CA ARG A 82 5.08 -13.40 -10.37
C ARG A 82 5.60 -13.66 -8.95
N PRO A 83 4.82 -14.28 -8.06
CA PRO A 83 5.28 -14.66 -6.73
C PRO A 83 6.58 -15.46 -6.82
N ALA A 84 7.56 -15.15 -5.96
CA ALA A 84 8.85 -15.83 -5.95
C ALA A 84 8.76 -17.29 -5.44
N ALA A 85 7.69 -17.64 -4.73
CA ALA A 85 7.34 -19.01 -4.34
C ALA A 85 5.82 -19.11 -4.08
N GLN A 86 5.26 -20.28 -4.38
CA GLN A 86 4.02 -20.79 -3.78
C GLN A 86 4.37 -22.07 -3.03
#